data_AF-A0A928UY83-F1
#
_entry.id   AF-A0A928UY83-F1
#
_cell.length_a   1.000
_cell.length_b   1.000
_cell.length_c   1.000
_cell.angle_alpha   90.00
_cell.angle_beta   90.00
_cell.angle_gamma   90.00
#
_symmetry.space_group_name_H-M   'P 1'
#
loop_
_entity.id
_entity.type
_entity.pdbx_description
1 polymer ?
#
loop_
_entity_poly.entity_id
_entity_poly.type
_entity_poly.pdbx_seq_one_letter_code
_entity_poly.pdbx_strand_id
1 'polypeptide(L)'
;MERDHFKEFIKENKASFEDGHVPSFSFDVVKEKMEQRKKAKVRKLNNRYFAVAAMLFLIGTFAWIFMQNKEQLGELDHAKTFVAEMAPSQYNNVSPEVDQPAANAYHQALAVEHAKSNQPKRSTETDYLLASLHNESSSERLNGVLKIGERSDLNNRLINGLCEQLAHDENGNVRLAALEILSSYADRTNVQSAIKNALLDQRDPIVQMEIIRMTESLNNPNINAILYSLVEDQETARPVQEAAYLALAQNTSHQL
;
A
#
# COMPACT_ATOMS: atom_id res chain seq x y z
N MET A 1 43.22 -1.22 -5.23
CA MET A 1 42.65 -2.54 -5.54
C MET A 1 41.31 -2.62 -4.86
N GLU A 2 40.22 -2.39 -5.59
CA GLU A 2 38.87 -2.63 -5.09
C GLU A 2 38.68 -4.12 -4.82
N ARG A 3 38.12 -4.45 -3.66
CA ARG A 3 37.70 -5.81 -3.35
C ARG A 3 36.42 -6.06 -4.13
N ASP A 4 36.49 -7.00 -5.06
CA ASP A 4 35.35 -7.40 -5.87
C ASP A 4 34.39 -8.21 -5.00
N HIS A 5 33.46 -7.51 -4.37
CA HIS A 5 32.46 -8.05 -3.45
C HIS A 5 31.60 -9.15 -4.10
N PHE A 6 31.45 -9.11 -5.42
CA PHE A 6 30.71 -10.13 -6.15
C PHE A 6 31.49 -11.44 -6.22
N LYS A 7 32.80 -11.38 -6.51
CA LYS A 7 33.67 -12.57 -6.48
C LYS A 7 33.70 -13.22 -5.09
N GLU A 8 33.71 -12.41 -4.04
CA GLU A 8 33.71 -12.90 -2.66
C GLU A 8 32.38 -13.59 -2.32
N PHE A 9 31.25 -13.01 -2.71
CA PHE A 9 29.93 -13.59 -2.52
C PHE A 9 29.75 -14.93 -3.27
N ILE A 10 30.17 -14.99 -4.55
CA ILE A 10 30.09 -16.22 -5.34
C ILE A 10 30.99 -17.31 -4.74
N LYS A 11 32.17 -16.94 -4.23
CA LYS A 11 33.08 -17.87 -3.56
C LYS A 11 32.50 -18.40 -2.25
N GLU A 12 31.85 -17.53 -1.48
CA GLU A 12 31.24 -17.87 -0.19
C GLU A 12 29.99 -18.74 -0.33
N ASN A 13 29.26 -18.61 -1.45
CA ASN A 13 28.03 -19.34 -1.72
C ASN A 13 28.19 -20.44 -2.78
N LYS A 14 29.41 -20.76 -3.20
CA LYS A 14 29.71 -21.72 -4.29
C LYS A 14 29.04 -23.08 -4.09
N ALA A 15 29.04 -23.58 -2.85
CA ALA A 15 28.43 -24.86 -2.50
C ALA A 15 26.90 -24.87 -2.71
N SER A 16 26.23 -23.74 -2.44
CA SER A 16 24.79 -23.59 -2.64
C SER A 16 24.38 -23.57 -4.12
N PHE A 17 25.32 -23.22 -5.02
CA PHE A 17 25.09 -23.21 -6.47
C PHE A 17 25.40 -24.56 -7.14
N GLU A 18 26.37 -25.32 -6.62
CA GLU A 18 26.75 -26.63 -7.19
C GLU A 18 25.76 -27.76 -6.87
N ASP A 19 25.01 -27.67 -5.77
CA ASP A 19 24.12 -28.76 -5.29
C ASP A 19 22.66 -28.63 -5.77
N GLY A 20 22.31 -27.59 -6.56
CA GLY A 20 20.96 -27.39 -7.10
C GLY A 20 19.85 -27.14 -6.06
N HIS A 21 20.18 -27.15 -4.77
CA HIS A 21 19.26 -26.92 -3.67
C HIS A 21 19.17 -25.43 -3.34
N VAL A 22 18.08 -24.80 -3.75
CA VAL A 22 17.70 -23.49 -3.20
C VAL A 22 17.53 -23.63 -1.68
N PRO A 23 18.16 -22.78 -0.85
CA PRO A 23 18.00 -22.87 0.59
C PRO A 23 16.53 -22.69 0.93
N SER A 24 15.92 -23.69 1.55
CA SER A 24 14.55 -23.57 2.06
C SER A 24 14.53 -22.41 3.05
N PHE A 25 13.76 -21.36 2.75
CA PHE A 25 13.57 -20.25 3.67
C PHE A 25 12.91 -20.77 4.95
N SER A 26 13.73 -21.05 5.96
CA SER A 26 13.26 -21.45 7.29
C SER A 26 13.29 -20.23 8.19
N PHE A 27 12.13 -19.92 8.75
CA PHE A 27 11.96 -18.82 9.69
C PHE A 27 12.89 -18.97 10.91
N ASP A 28 13.25 -20.20 11.28
CA ASP A 28 14.15 -20.49 12.39
C ASP A 28 15.58 -19.98 12.12
N VAL A 29 16.06 -20.09 10.88
CA VAL A 29 17.39 -19.58 10.47
C VAL A 29 17.42 -18.05 10.50
N VAL A 30 16.33 -17.41 10.11
CA VAL A 30 16.18 -15.94 10.17
C VAL A 30 16.14 -15.48 11.63
N LYS A 31 15.38 -16.17 12.47
CA LYS A 31 15.27 -15.89 13.91
C LYS A 31 16.61 -16.07 14.62
N GLU A 32 17.37 -17.11 14.29
CA GLU A 32 18.70 -17.34 14.83
C GLU A 32 19.69 -16.23 14.46
N LYS A 33 19.71 -15.81 13.18
CA LYS A 33 20.53 -14.66 12.72
C LYS A 33 20.13 -13.35 13.40
N MET A 34 18.84 -13.15 13.67
CA MET A 34 18.34 -11.96 14.39
C MET A 34 18.78 -11.96 15.85
N GLU A 35 18.75 -13.10 16.54
CA GLU A 35 19.20 -13.22 17.93
C GLU A 35 20.73 -13.08 18.08
N GLN A 36 21.51 -13.58 17.12
CA GLN A 36 22.96 -13.35 17.09
C GLN A 36 23.30 -11.86 16.89
N ARG A 37 22.54 -11.14 16.05
CA ARG A 37 22.72 -9.69 15.84
C ARG A 37 22.39 -8.86 17.08
N LYS A 38 21.41 -9.26 17.89
CA LYS A 38 21.10 -8.60 19.18
C LYS A 38 22.25 -8.72 20.19
N LYS A 39 22.95 -9.86 20.22
CA LYS A 39 24.10 -10.07 21.12
C LYS A 39 25.34 -9.27 20.68
N ALA A 40 25.48 -8.98 19.40
CA ALA A 40 26.68 -8.34 18.84
C ALA A 40 26.74 -6.80 18.98
N LYS A 41 25.67 -6.12 19.39
CA LYS A 41 25.70 -4.66 19.60
C LYS A 41 24.88 -4.23 20.81
N VAL A 42 25.56 -4.12 21.95
CA VAL A 42 25.17 -3.17 22.99
C VAL A 42 26.41 -2.39 23.42
N ARG A 43 26.78 -1.37 22.65
CA ARG A 43 27.71 -0.35 23.13
C ARG A 43 26.89 0.63 23.96
N LYS A 44 26.89 0.45 25.29
CA LYS A 44 26.21 1.38 26.21
C LYS A 44 26.84 2.76 26.07
N LEU A 45 26.07 3.73 25.59
CA LEU A 45 26.47 5.12 25.52
C LEU A 45 25.89 5.86 26.76
N ASN A 46 26.76 6.27 27.67
CA ASN A 46 26.35 6.96 28.91
C ASN A 46 26.09 8.44 28.62
N ASN A 47 24.85 8.78 28.27
CA ASN A 47 24.46 10.12 27.84
C ASN A 47 23.58 10.83 28.87
N ARG A 48 24.18 11.27 29.99
CA ARG A 48 23.47 11.99 31.07
C ARG A 48 23.16 13.47 30.75
N TYR A 49 23.78 14.03 29.71
CA TYR A 49 23.67 15.45 29.37
C TYR A 49 22.71 15.77 28.21
N PHE A 50 22.24 14.76 27.47
CA PHE A 50 21.31 14.97 26.35
C PHE A 50 19.89 15.33 26.81
N ALA A 51 19.44 14.81 27.95
CA ALA A 51 18.11 15.14 28.51
C ALA A 51 18.02 16.61 28.95
N VAL A 52 19.10 17.16 29.52
CA VAL A 52 19.17 18.55 29.97
C VAL A 52 19.14 19.52 28.79
N ALA A 53 19.85 19.20 27.70
CA ALA A 53 19.85 20.00 26.48
C ALA A 53 18.47 20.05 25.81
N ALA A 54 17.74 18.93 25.77
CA ALA A 54 16.38 18.88 25.24
C ALA A 54 15.39 19.73 26.05
N MET A 55 15.51 19.75 27.38
CA MET A 55 14.68 20.58 28.26
C MET A 55 14.89 22.08 28.02
N LEU A 56 16.14 22.52 27.83
CA LEU A 56 16.42 23.94 27.55
C LEU A 56 15.85 24.38 26.20
N PHE A 57 15.86 23.50 25.19
CA PHE A 57 15.25 23.77 23.88
C PHE A 57 13.72 23.91 23.96
N LEU A 58 13.05 23.05 24.73
CA LEU A 58 11.60 23.13 24.93
C LEU A 58 11.19 24.39 25.70
N ILE A 59 11.94 24.77 26.73
CA ILE A 59 11.64 26.00 27.51
C ILE A 59 11.86 27.24 26.65
N GLY A 60 12.94 27.29 25.85
CA GLY A 60 13.21 28.42 24.96
C GLY A 60 12.15 28.59 23.85
N THR A 61 11.72 27.49 23.25
CA THR A 61 10.65 27.53 22.22
C THR A 61 9.29 27.90 22.82
N PHE A 62 8.97 27.39 24.01
CA PHE A 62 7.74 27.75 24.70
C PHE A 62 7.71 29.21 25.14
N ALA A 63 8.83 29.75 25.65
CA ALA A 63 8.95 31.15 26.02
C ALA A 63 8.80 32.08 24.80
N TRP A 64 9.37 31.70 23.66
CA TRP A 64 9.24 32.45 22.41
C TRP A 64 7.79 32.47 21.90
N ILE A 65 7.11 31.32 21.89
CA ILE A 65 5.68 31.19 21.52
C ILE A 65 4.78 31.99 22.49
N PHE A 66 5.05 31.90 23.80
CA PHE A 66 4.27 32.60 24.81
C PHE A 66 4.43 34.12 24.75
N MET A 67 5.60 34.60 24.33
CA MET A 67 5.85 36.03 24.13
C MET A 67 5.17 36.58 22.86
N GLN A 68 4.94 35.72 21.86
CA GLN A 68 4.22 36.07 20.63
C GLN A 68 2.70 36.11 20.81
N ASN A 69 2.15 35.37 21.78
CA ASN A 69 0.70 35.19 21.99
C ASN A 69 0.03 36.16 22.99
N LYS A 70 0.67 37.27 23.36
CA LYS A 70 0.10 38.22 24.36
C LYS A 70 -1.03 39.13 23.86
N GLU A 71 -1.54 38.98 22.64
CA GLU A 71 -2.63 39.81 22.10
C GLU A 71 -4.02 39.14 22.05
N GLN A 72 -4.22 37.93 22.57
CA GLN A 72 -5.56 37.32 22.61
C GLN A 72 -5.91 36.80 24.01
N LEU A 73 -6.33 37.72 24.87
CA LEU A 73 -7.11 37.38 26.07
C LEU A 73 -8.45 38.13 26.00
N GLY A 74 -9.43 37.50 25.37
CA GLY A 74 -10.82 37.94 25.30
C GLY A 74 -11.77 36.75 25.34
N GLU A 75 -12.48 36.65 26.46
CA GLU A 75 -13.68 35.85 26.78
C GLU A 75 -13.64 34.30 26.74
N LEU A 76 -13.73 33.73 27.94
CA LEU A 76 -14.08 32.36 28.27
C LEU A 76 -15.49 32.36 28.87
N ASP A 77 -16.51 31.94 28.11
CA ASP A 77 -17.69 31.31 28.70
C ASP A 77 -18.27 30.29 27.71
N HIS A 78 -18.71 29.15 28.24
CA HIS A 78 -19.19 27.94 27.54
C HIS A 78 -18.13 26.88 27.16
N ALA A 79 -17.51 26.27 28.16
CA ALA A 79 -17.05 24.87 28.04
C ALA A 79 -17.02 24.14 29.39
N LYS A 80 -18.11 24.25 30.17
CA LYS A 80 -18.39 23.28 31.26
C LYS A 80 -19.36 22.23 30.76
N THR A 81 -18.90 21.24 29.99
CA THR A 81 -19.67 19.97 29.88
C THR A 81 -18.90 18.71 29.49
N PHE A 82 -17.67 18.74 28.97
CA PHE A 82 -17.10 17.51 28.37
C PHE A 82 -15.78 17.03 28.97
N VAL A 83 -15.66 17.00 30.30
CA VAL A 83 -14.58 16.24 30.98
C VAL A 83 -15.14 15.51 32.19
N ALA A 84 -15.70 14.34 31.93
CA ALA A 84 -15.62 13.21 32.84
C ALA A 84 -15.65 11.95 31.96
N GLU A 85 -14.75 11.00 32.26
CA GLU A 85 -14.73 9.64 31.72
C GLU A 85 -13.87 9.37 30.47
N MET A 86 -12.55 9.47 30.65
CA MET A 86 -11.61 8.59 29.95
C MET A 86 -10.59 8.04 30.95
N ALA A 87 -10.75 6.77 31.29
CA ALA A 87 -9.72 5.91 31.88
C ALA A 87 -9.49 4.71 30.93
N PRO A 88 -8.29 4.09 30.90
CA PRO A 88 -7.86 3.26 29.79
C PRO A 88 -8.29 1.79 29.96
N SER A 89 -8.84 1.18 28.91
CA SER A 89 -9.13 -0.26 28.89
C SER A 89 -7.96 -1.05 28.28
N GLN A 90 -7.60 -2.13 28.97
CA GLN A 90 -6.55 -3.09 28.61
C GLN A 90 -6.92 -3.90 27.35
N TYR A 91 -5.91 -4.17 26.52
CA TYR A 91 -6.02 -5.03 25.34
C TYR A 91 -5.83 -6.50 25.76
N ASN A 92 -6.91 -7.29 25.74
CA ASN A 92 -6.86 -8.74 25.89
C ASN A 92 -7.09 -9.41 24.53
N ASN A 93 -6.17 -10.29 24.15
CA ASN A 93 -6.23 -11.12 22.96
C ASN A 93 -7.31 -12.20 23.09
N VAL A 94 -8.26 -12.23 22.15
CA VAL A 94 -9.05 -13.43 21.82
C VAL A 94 -9.20 -13.48 20.30
N SER A 95 -8.76 -14.59 19.69
CA SER A 95 -9.00 -14.90 18.27
C SER A 95 -10.51 -15.00 18.01
N PRO A 96 -11.04 -14.44 16.91
CA PRO A 96 -12.45 -14.60 16.59
C PRO A 96 -12.69 -15.95 15.90
N GLU A 97 -13.48 -16.78 16.56
CA GLU A 97 -14.30 -17.80 15.92
C GLU A 97 -15.37 -17.07 15.08
N VAL A 98 -15.51 -17.50 13.83
CA VAL A 98 -16.37 -16.88 12.81
C VAL A 98 -17.82 -17.24 13.11
N ASP A 99 -18.62 -16.23 13.49
CA ASP A 99 -20.08 -16.33 13.46
C ASP A 99 -20.63 -15.31 12.45
N GLN A 100 -21.61 -15.73 11.65
CA GLN A 100 -22.09 -15.07 10.42
C GLN A 100 -23.39 -14.20 10.56
N PRO A 101 -23.69 -13.46 11.65
CA PRO A 101 -24.90 -12.65 11.68
C PRO A 101 -24.74 -11.25 11.02
N ALA A 102 -23.52 -10.77 10.81
CA ALA A 102 -23.28 -9.38 10.33
C ALA A 102 -23.57 -9.18 8.84
N ALA A 103 -23.43 -10.22 8.00
CA ALA A 103 -23.70 -10.13 6.57
C ALA A 103 -25.20 -9.90 6.27
N ASN A 104 -26.09 -10.47 7.09
CA ASN A 104 -27.53 -10.35 6.91
C ASN A 104 -28.08 -8.99 7.32
N ALA A 105 -27.50 -8.38 8.37
CA ALA A 105 -27.87 -7.02 8.78
C ALA A 105 -27.47 -5.96 7.73
N TYR A 106 -26.41 -6.22 6.97
CA TYR A 106 -25.92 -5.32 5.92
C TYR A 106 -26.85 -5.28 4.71
N HIS A 107 -27.33 -6.44 4.25
CA HIS A 107 -28.34 -6.51 3.18
C HIS A 107 -29.67 -5.86 3.58
N GLN A 108 -29.98 -5.84 4.88
CA GLN A 108 -31.21 -5.24 5.39
C GLN A 108 -31.11 -3.71 5.54
N ALA A 109 -29.92 -3.17 5.83
CA ALA A 109 -29.68 -1.72 5.88
C ALA A 109 -29.71 -1.07 4.48
N LEU A 110 -29.15 -1.74 3.48
CA LEU A 110 -29.20 -1.30 2.07
C LEU A 110 -30.65 -1.21 1.54
N ALA A 111 -31.53 -2.12 1.96
CA ALA A 111 -32.94 -2.07 1.59
C ALA A 111 -33.69 -0.86 2.17
N VAL A 112 -33.25 -0.32 3.31
CA VAL A 112 -33.91 0.81 3.98
C VAL A 112 -33.49 2.16 3.39
N GLU A 113 -32.28 2.29 2.88
CA GLU A 113 -31.82 3.53 2.23
C GLU A 113 -32.47 3.74 0.85
N HIS A 114 -32.73 2.67 0.10
CA HIS A 114 -33.45 2.72 -1.18
C HIS A 114 -34.93 3.11 -1.06
N ALA A 115 -35.50 3.12 0.15
CA ALA A 115 -36.90 3.47 0.37
C ALA A 115 -37.18 4.99 0.40
N LYS A 116 -36.15 5.85 0.37
CA LYS A 116 -36.31 7.32 0.43
C LYS A 116 -36.23 8.06 -0.92
N SER A 117 -36.05 7.35 -2.04
CA SER A 117 -36.00 7.96 -3.37
C SER A 117 -37.18 7.50 -4.24
N ASN A 118 -38.12 8.41 -4.50
CA ASN A 118 -39.29 8.16 -5.34
C ASN A 118 -38.90 8.06 -6.83
N GLN A 119 -38.36 6.92 -7.30
CA GLN A 119 -38.55 6.36 -8.66
C GLN A 119 -38.11 4.87 -8.71
N PRO A 120 -38.90 3.95 -9.29
CA PRO A 120 -38.48 2.56 -9.47
C PRO A 120 -37.63 2.43 -10.74
N LYS A 121 -36.35 2.81 -10.69
CA LYS A 121 -35.35 2.21 -11.59
C LYS A 121 -34.92 0.90 -10.95
N ARG A 122 -35.20 -0.24 -11.59
CA ARG A 122 -34.56 -1.50 -11.23
C ARG A 122 -33.04 -1.31 -11.42
N SER A 123 -32.33 -1.03 -10.35
CA SER A 123 -30.87 -1.04 -10.30
C SER A 123 -30.42 -2.43 -10.66
N THR A 124 -29.59 -2.52 -11.70
CA THR A 124 -28.98 -3.79 -12.08
C THR A 124 -27.94 -4.18 -11.04
N GLU A 125 -27.64 -5.47 -10.90
CA GLU A 125 -26.54 -5.95 -10.05
C GLU A 125 -25.22 -5.20 -10.34
N THR A 126 -24.97 -4.87 -11.62
CA THR A 126 -23.85 -4.03 -12.04
C THR A 126 -23.85 -2.65 -11.39
N ASP A 127 -25.01 -2.01 -11.23
CA ASP A 127 -25.10 -0.69 -10.59
C ASP A 127 -24.77 -0.76 -9.10
N TYR A 128 -25.14 -1.86 -8.43
CA TYR A 128 -24.75 -2.11 -7.04
C TYR A 128 -23.25 -2.31 -6.88
N LEU A 129 -22.63 -3.10 -7.75
CA LEU A 129 -21.18 -3.31 -7.73
C LEU A 129 -20.43 -2.00 -7.99
N LEU A 130 -20.86 -1.20 -8.95
CA LEU A 130 -20.27 0.11 -9.21
C LEU A 130 -20.41 1.06 -8.02
N ALA A 131 -21.58 1.08 -7.37
CA ALA A 131 -21.77 1.89 -6.16
C ALA A 131 -20.82 1.48 -5.02
N SER A 132 -20.55 0.18 -4.88
CA SER A 132 -19.63 -0.31 -3.84
C SER A 132 -18.18 0.17 -4.03
N LEU A 133 -17.76 0.45 -5.27
CA LEU A 133 -16.43 1.01 -5.57
C LEU A 133 -16.24 2.46 -5.12
N HIS A 134 -17.31 3.17 -4.76
CA HIS A 134 -17.26 4.56 -4.29
C HIS A 134 -17.67 4.70 -2.82
N ASN A 135 -17.67 3.60 -2.06
CA ASN A 135 -17.95 3.64 -0.63
C ASN A 135 -16.85 4.38 0.14
N GLU A 136 -17.22 5.07 1.23
CA GLU A 136 -16.26 5.77 2.09
C GLU A 136 -15.26 4.80 2.77
N SER A 137 -15.70 3.59 3.08
CA SER A 137 -14.88 2.55 3.69
C SER A 137 -14.02 1.84 2.64
N SER A 138 -12.70 1.91 2.81
CA SER A 138 -11.76 1.15 1.96
C SER A 138 -11.98 -0.37 2.01
N SER A 139 -12.47 -0.90 3.13
CA SER A 139 -12.82 -2.33 3.25
C SER A 139 -14.04 -2.69 2.38
N GLU A 140 -15.02 -1.79 2.26
CA GLU A 140 -16.18 -2.00 1.39
C GLU A 140 -15.82 -1.87 -0.08
N ARG A 141 -14.98 -0.89 -0.43
CA ARG A 141 -14.46 -0.76 -1.80
C ARG A 141 -13.68 -2.01 -2.20
N LEU A 142 -12.79 -2.49 -1.33
CA LEU A 142 -12.04 -3.74 -1.56
C LEU A 142 -12.99 -4.93 -1.77
N ASN A 143 -14.00 -5.09 -0.92
CA ASN A 143 -15.02 -6.13 -1.07
C ASN A 143 -15.75 -6.02 -2.42
N GLY A 144 -16.08 -4.79 -2.84
CA GLY A 144 -16.66 -4.51 -4.16
C GLY A 144 -15.76 -4.96 -5.31
N VAL A 145 -14.48 -4.61 -5.26
CA VAL A 145 -13.46 -5.03 -6.22
C VAL A 145 -13.38 -6.57 -6.29
N LEU A 146 -13.29 -7.25 -5.14
CA LEU A 146 -13.23 -8.72 -5.09
C LEU A 146 -14.48 -9.38 -5.69
N LYS A 147 -15.68 -8.90 -5.36
CA LYS A 147 -16.94 -9.39 -5.94
C LYS A 147 -17.04 -9.18 -7.45
N ILE A 148 -16.44 -8.10 -7.97
CA ILE A 148 -16.31 -7.92 -9.42
C ILE A 148 -15.37 -8.99 -9.99
N GLY A 149 -14.24 -9.25 -9.33
CA GLY A 149 -13.24 -10.25 -9.75
C GLY A 149 -13.75 -11.69 -9.80
N GLU A 150 -14.79 -12.03 -9.03
CA GLU A 150 -15.43 -13.35 -9.07
C GLU A 150 -16.20 -13.65 -10.37
N ARG A 151 -16.40 -12.64 -11.23
CA ARG A 151 -17.19 -12.75 -12.46
C ARG A 151 -16.31 -13.16 -13.64
N SER A 152 -16.85 -14.02 -14.50
CA SER A 152 -16.15 -14.56 -15.68
C SER A 152 -16.06 -13.61 -16.88
N ASP A 153 -16.98 -12.65 -17.00
CA ASP A 153 -16.98 -11.65 -18.08
C ASP A 153 -17.39 -10.28 -17.54
N LEU A 154 -16.44 -9.35 -17.56
CA LEU A 154 -16.65 -7.97 -17.13
C LEU A 154 -17.04 -7.08 -18.31
N ASN A 155 -18.19 -6.43 -18.17
CA ASN A 155 -18.58 -5.37 -19.09
C ASN A 155 -17.67 -4.14 -18.93
N ASN A 156 -17.65 -3.27 -19.94
CA ASN A 156 -16.79 -2.07 -19.95
C ASN A 156 -17.04 -1.12 -18.77
N ARG A 157 -18.24 -1.09 -18.18
CA ARG A 157 -18.52 -0.22 -17.03
C ARG A 157 -17.75 -0.70 -15.80
N LEU A 158 -17.76 -2.00 -15.53
CA LEU A 158 -17.02 -2.60 -14.42
C LEU A 158 -15.51 -2.47 -14.63
N ILE A 159 -15.01 -2.71 -15.84
CA ILE A 159 -13.59 -2.53 -16.17
C ILE A 159 -13.15 -1.08 -15.96
N ASN A 160 -13.95 -0.10 -16.40
CA ASN A 160 -13.65 1.31 -16.18
C ASN A 160 -13.67 1.66 -14.69
N GLY A 161 -14.62 1.14 -13.92
CA GLY A 161 -14.65 1.31 -12.47
C GLY A 161 -13.38 0.77 -11.80
N LEU A 162 -12.91 -0.42 -12.18
CA LEU A 162 -11.63 -0.96 -11.71
C LEU A 162 -10.43 -0.10 -12.11
N CYS A 163 -10.42 0.45 -13.34
CA CYS A 163 -9.38 1.38 -13.78
C CYS A 163 -9.36 2.65 -12.92
N GLU A 164 -10.52 3.17 -12.53
CA GLU A 164 -10.63 4.31 -11.61
C GLU A 164 -10.10 3.97 -10.21
N GLN A 165 -10.40 2.77 -9.69
CA GLN A 165 -9.84 2.31 -8.42
C GLN A 165 -8.31 2.24 -8.48
N LEU A 166 -7.75 1.63 -9.53
CA LEU A 166 -6.30 1.56 -9.73
C LEU A 166 -5.66 2.94 -9.77
N ALA A 167 -6.28 3.90 -10.47
CA ALA A 167 -5.73 5.23 -10.66
C ALA A 167 -5.81 6.11 -9.41
N HIS A 168 -6.91 6.03 -8.65
CA HIS A 168 -7.26 7.08 -7.69
C HIS A 168 -7.64 6.60 -6.29
N ASP A 169 -7.79 5.30 -6.03
CA ASP A 169 -8.13 4.87 -4.67
C ASP A 169 -7.01 5.28 -3.70
N GLU A 170 -7.37 5.86 -2.56
CA GLU A 170 -6.42 6.26 -1.53
C GLU A 170 -5.68 5.06 -0.91
N ASN A 171 -6.33 3.90 -0.86
CA ASN A 171 -5.83 2.69 -0.23
C ASN A 171 -5.10 1.80 -1.24
N GLY A 172 -3.80 1.57 -1.01
CA GLY A 172 -2.96 0.73 -1.86
C GLY A 172 -3.46 -0.69 -2.06
N ASN A 173 -4.13 -1.29 -1.06
CA ASN A 173 -4.69 -2.63 -1.18
C ASN A 173 -5.86 -2.69 -2.17
N VAL A 174 -6.68 -1.64 -2.24
CA VAL A 174 -7.76 -1.55 -3.24
C VAL A 174 -7.16 -1.41 -4.64
N ARG A 175 -6.12 -0.58 -4.78
CA ARG A 175 -5.40 -0.42 -6.06
C ARG A 175 -4.78 -1.74 -6.53
N LEU A 176 -4.13 -2.48 -5.63
CA LEU A 176 -3.55 -3.80 -5.94
C LEU A 176 -4.61 -4.83 -6.32
N ALA A 177 -5.73 -4.89 -5.59
CA ALA A 177 -6.82 -5.80 -5.92
C ALA A 177 -7.45 -5.47 -7.29
N ALA A 178 -7.61 -4.18 -7.60
CA ALA A 178 -8.10 -3.76 -8.91
C ALA A 178 -7.11 -4.13 -10.02
N LEU A 179 -5.82 -3.90 -9.79
CA LEU A 179 -4.74 -4.27 -10.71
C LEU A 179 -4.74 -5.76 -11.04
N GLU A 180 -4.85 -6.62 -10.01
CA GLU A 180 -4.90 -8.07 -10.17
C GLU A 180 -6.02 -8.51 -11.10
N ILE A 181 -7.23 -7.97 -10.94
CA ILE A 181 -8.37 -8.31 -11.80
C ILE A 181 -8.14 -7.77 -13.22
N LEU A 182 -7.62 -6.55 -13.34
CA LEU A 182 -7.33 -5.92 -14.63
C LEU A 182 -6.26 -6.66 -15.44
N SER A 183 -5.41 -7.48 -14.80
CA SER A 183 -4.40 -8.31 -15.49
C SER A 183 -5.01 -9.23 -16.55
N SER A 184 -6.20 -9.76 -16.29
CA SER A 184 -6.93 -10.63 -17.23
C SER A 184 -7.51 -9.87 -18.42
N TYR A 185 -7.45 -8.53 -18.41
CA TYR A 185 -8.00 -7.64 -19.44
C TYR A 185 -6.91 -6.71 -20.02
N ALA A 186 -5.64 -7.08 -19.89
CA ALA A 186 -4.48 -6.29 -20.30
C ALA A 186 -4.43 -6.00 -21.82
N ASP A 187 -5.17 -6.76 -22.63
CA ASP A 187 -5.32 -6.53 -24.08
C ASP A 187 -6.25 -5.34 -24.41
N ARG A 188 -7.09 -4.89 -23.47
CA ARG A 188 -8.02 -3.80 -23.71
C ARG A 188 -7.34 -2.44 -23.62
N THR A 189 -7.60 -1.58 -24.61
CA THR A 189 -6.96 -0.26 -24.75
C THR A 189 -7.16 0.66 -23.53
N ASN A 190 -8.34 0.62 -22.90
CA ASN A 190 -8.61 1.39 -21.68
C ASN A 190 -7.75 0.91 -20.51
N VAL A 191 -7.56 -0.40 -20.35
CA VAL A 191 -6.72 -1.00 -19.30
C VAL A 191 -5.25 -0.67 -19.53
N GLN A 192 -4.75 -0.80 -20.75
CA GLN A 192 -3.38 -0.40 -21.10
C GLN A 192 -3.11 1.09 -20.79
N SER A 193 -4.10 1.93 -21.08
CA SER A 193 -4.02 3.38 -20.78
C SER A 193 -4.00 3.62 -19.28
N ALA A 194 -4.84 2.92 -18.51
CA ALA A 194 -4.88 3.03 -17.06
C ALA A 194 -3.57 2.58 -16.42
N ILE A 195 -3.00 1.43 -16.84
CA ILE A 195 -1.71 0.92 -16.36
C ILE A 195 -0.58 1.93 -16.64
N LYS A 196 -0.52 2.46 -17.88
CA LYS A 196 0.47 3.46 -18.27
C LYS A 196 0.39 4.71 -17.39
N ASN A 197 -0.82 5.24 -17.17
CA ASN A 197 -1.01 6.44 -16.35
C ASN A 197 -0.70 6.15 -14.88
N ALA A 198 -1.15 5.01 -14.35
CA ALA A 198 -0.85 4.60 -12.98
C ALA A 198 0.66 4.45 -12.75
N LEU A 199 1.44 3.97 -13.73
CA LEU A 199 2.89 3.88 -13.62
C LEU A 199 3.58 5.25 -13.44
N LEU A 200 3.04 6.29 -14.09
CA LEU A 200 3.55 7.66 -14.00
C LEU A 200 3.20 8.33 -12.65
N ASP A 201 1.98 8.09 -12.18
CA ASP A 201 1.43 8.84 -11.04
C ASP A 201 1.61 8.13 -9.71
N GLN A 202 1.73 6.79 -9.70
CA GLN A 202 1.80 6.00 -8.47
C GLN A 202 3.08 6.26 -7.70
N ARG A 203 2.93 6.54 -6.39
CA ARG A 203 4.05 6.80 -5.47
C ARG A 203 4.24 5.72 -4.42
N ASP A 204 3.27 4.85 -4.23
CA ASP A 204 3.43 3.68 -3.36
C ASP A 204 4.36 2.67 -4.05
N PRO A 205 5.56 2.37 -3.49
CA PRO A 205 6.52 1.48 -4.13
C PRO A 205 5.99 0.06 -4.35
N ILE A 206 5.12 -0.45 -3.48
CA ILE A 206 4.56 -1.79 -3.61
C ILE A 206 3.62 -1.82 -4.82
N VAL A 207 2.72 -0.83 -4.91
CA VAL A 207 1.79 -0.74 -6.05
C VAL A 207 2.54 -0.49 -7.35
N GLN A 208 3.55 0.39 -7.33
CA GLN A 208 4.33 0.72 -8.53
C GLN A 208 5.11 -0.50 -9.06
N MET A 209 5.70 -1.31 -8.18
CA MET A 209 6.34 -2.58 -8.57
C MET A 209 5.36 -3.55 -9.23
N GLU A 210 4.14 -3.65 -8.71
CA GLU A 210 3.13 -4.56 -9.27
C GLU A 210 2.64 -4.08 -10.64
N ILE A 211 2.46 -2.78 -10.81
CA ILE A 211 2.14 -2.18 -12.11
C ILE A 211 3.24 -2.53 -13.11
N ILE A 212 4.53 -2.39 -12.73
CA ILE A 212 5.68 -2.73 -13.58
C ILE A 212 5.62 -4.20 -14.02
N ARG A 213 5.36 -5.14 -13.10
CA ARG A 213 5.23 -6.57 -13.45
C ARG A 213 4.16 -6.80 -14.51
N MET A 214 3.01 -6.13 -14.41
CA MET A 214 1.97 -6.26 -15.42
C MET A 214 2.37 -5.75 -16.81
N THR A 215 3.37 -4.85 -16.89
CA THR A 215 3.84 -4.33 -18.18
C THR A 215 4.57 -5.36 -19.04
N GLU A 216 5.06 -6.46 -18.45
CA GLU A 216 5.73 -7.56 -19.15
C GLU A 216 4.84 -8.10 -20.30
N SER A 217 3.53 -8.11 -20.09
CA SER A 217 2.55 -8.59 -21.08
C SER A 217 2.18 -7.57 -22.18
N LEU A 218 2.56 -6.30 -22.02
CA LEU A 218 1.98 -5.20 -22.80
C LEU A 218 2.79 -4.75 -24.01
N ASN A 219 4.05 -5.19 -24.16
CA ASN A 219 5.00 -4.83 -25.22
C ASN A 219 4.75 -3.44 -25.87
N ASN A 220 4.73 -2.39 -25.05
CA ASN A 220 4.38 -1.03 -25.47
C ASN A 220 5.61 -0.12 -25.39
N PRO A 221 6.10 0.46 -26.50
CA PRO A 221 7.29 1.32 -26.50
C PRO A 221 7.18 2.51 -25.54
N ASN A 222 5.99 3.05 -25.32
CA ASN A 222 5.78 4.17 -24.39
C ASN A 222 6.01 3.74 -22.94
N ILE A 223 5.66 2.49 -22.60
CA ILE A 223 5.91 1.94 -21.27
C ILE A 223 7.41 1.76 -21.05
N ASN A 224 8.15 1.26 -22.05
CA ASN A 224 9.61 1.13 -21.94
C ASN A 224 10.29 2.48 -21.66
N ALA A 225 9.83 3.57 -22.29
CA ALA A 225 10.35 4.91 -22.01
C ALA A 225 10.14 5.32 -20.53
N ILE A 226 8.98 4.98 -19.95
CA ILE A 226 8.71 5.22 -18.53
C ILE A 226 9.64 4.35 -17.66
N LEU A 227 9.78 3.05 -17.99
CA LEU A 227 10.66 2.15 -17.24
C LEU A 227 12.12 2.62 -17.24
N TYR A 228 12.65 3.12 -18.38
CA TYR A 228 13.99 3.71 -18.42
C TYR A 228 14.11 4.92 -17.47
N SER A 229 13.11 5.80 -17.46
CA SER A 229 13.11 6.96 -16.55
C SER A 229 13.12 6.55 -15.07
N LEU A 230 12.44 5.46 -14.72
CA LEU A 230 12.42 4.93 -13.34
C LEU A 230 13.78 4.35 -12.93
N VAL A 231 14.51 3.73 -13.86
CA VAL A 231 15.86 3.17 -13.59
C VAL A 231 16.89 4.28 -13.41
N GLU A 232 16.79 5.36 -14.17
CA GLU A 232 17.75 6.47 -14.16
C GLU A 232 17.53 7.47 -13.02
N ASP A 233 16.30 7.57 -12.51
CA ASP A 233 15.94 8.50 -11.45
C ASP A 233 16.45 8.02 -10.07
N GLN A 234 17.34 8.82 -9.46
CA GLN A 234 17.92 8.54 -8.14
C GLN A 234 16.92 8.65 -6.99
N GLU A 235 15.81 9.37 -7.19
CA GLU A 235 14.74 9.50 -6.20
C GLU A 235 13.75 8.32 -6.24
N THR A 236 13.78 7.52 -7.31
CA THR A 236 12.96 6.32 -7.41
C THR A 236 13.43 5.28 -6.39
N ALA A 237 12.48 4.67 -5.66
CA ALA A 237 12.79 3.68 -4.65
C ALA A 237 13.54 2.48 -5.26
N ARG A 238 14.64 2.04 -4.62
CA ARG A 238 15.48 0.94 -5.15
C ARG A 238 14.70 -0.31 -5.60
N PRO A 239 13.70 -0.82 -4.86
CA PRO A 239 12.92 -1.97 -5.33
C PRO A 239 12.16 -1.72 -6.64
N VAL A 240 11.73 -0.47 -6.88
CA VAL A 240 11.06 -0.06 -8.12
C VAL A 240 12.07 0.01 -9.27
N GLN A 241 13.27 0.57 -9.03
CA GLN A 241 14.36 0.59 -10.01
C GLN A 241 14.73 -0.84 -10.46
N GLU A 242 14.88 -1.75 -9.49
CA GLU A 242 15.18 -3.16 -9.75
C GLU A 242 14.06 -3.84 -10.56
N ALA A 243 12.79 -3.61 -10.19
CA ALA A 243 11.65 -4.12 -10.95
C ALA A 243 11.62 -3.58 -12.39
N ALA A 244 11.85 -2.28 -12.58
CA ALA A 244 11.87 -1.66 -13.90
C ALA A 244 13.01 -2.20 -14.78
N TYR A 245 14.21 -2.37 -14.19
CA TYR A 245 15.34 -2.97 -14.87
C TYR A 245 15.04 -4.41 -15.34
N LEU A 246 14.43 -5.23 -14.46
CA LEU A 246 14.05 -6.59 -14.80
C LEU A 246 13.01 -6.63 -15.93
N ALA A 247 11.99 -5.78 -15.88
CA ALA A 247 10.97 -5.70 -16.93
C ALA A 247 11.59 -5.32 -18.29
N LEU A 248 12.52 -4.35 -18.32
CA LEU A 248 13.23 -3.96 -19.54
C LEU A 248 14.09 -5.10 -20.12
N ALA A 249 14.79 -5.84 -19.27
CA ALA A 249 15.62 -6.97 -19.67
C ALA A 249 14.78 -8.11 -20.31
N GLN A 250 13.60 -8.37 -19.75
CA GLN A 250 12.67 -9.36 -20.31
C GLN A 250 12.09 -8.89 -21.65
N ASN A 251 11.62 -7.64 -21.75
CA ASN A 251 11.05 -7.09 -22.99
C ASN A 251 12.05 -7.15 -24.16
N THR A 252 13.34 -6.96 -23.89
CA THR A 252 14.40 -7.06 -24.91
C THR A 252 14.60 -8.50 -25.39
N SER A 253 14.43 -9.48 -24.49
CA SER A 253 14.58 -10.91 -24.81
C SER A 253 13.46 -11.44 -25.72
N HIS A 254 12.26 -10.84 -25.67
CA HIS A 254 11.12 -11.21 -26.51
C HIS A 254 11.16 -10.62 -27.93
N GLN A 255 12.13 -9.75 -28.26
CA GLN A 255 12.27 -9.12 -29.57
C GLN A 255 13.31 -9.80 -30.49
N LEU A 256 14.01 -10.83 -29.99
CA LEU A 256 15.00 -11.65 -30.70
C LEU A 256 14.41 -12.99 -31.14
#